data_AF-A0A923NJG9-F1
#
_entry.id   AF-A0A923NJG9-F1
#
_cell.length_a   1.000
_cell.length_b   1.000
_cell.length_c   1.000
_cell.angle_alpha   90.00
_cell.angle_beta   90.00
_cell.angle_gamma   90.00
#
_symmetry.space_group_name_H-M   'P 1'
#
loop_
_entity.id
_entity.type
_entity.pdbx_description
1 polymer ?
#
loop_
_entity_poly.entity_id
_entity_poly.type
_entity_poly.pdbx_seq_one_letter_code
_entity_poly.pdbx_strand_id
1 'polypeptide(L)'
;MMNKKGSASVFLVFILTAVIFMTAAFIYAAKEIAFESYEDGLLGIASRSVLSEFHTELKDRYGIFAFESHGSDTEADIRGYVNESLLVNGERRLEEIKVKFGDYSLGNPEVFKEQILDYMKFVITEDLFSQEVEEEESQGHRKSRTLRNEQIIQGLPSRPMKEQSESFLEWGKNIASQMGNVTQIFDQTKENYLMNKYILMHFKNKIDRPSSEPSFFENEVEYILEGDYSNEKNYEKTRRGLVLFRSSLNAIYLYVNPQKRAETLAAAEILTPGPAAVVTQAVLIGTWSLAEAENDAKLLERKKPVALFKDDRTWATDLQSILDNKEKGCIETKSKKGLYYEDYLMIFLSFQDEELKLMRIMDLIQINMKGSCDKDFLIRTLNCGFQMKAVINGREYAYETRY
;
A
#
# COMPACT_ATOMS: atom_id res chain seq x y z
N MET A 1 27.67 -77.03 54.01
CA MET A 1 28.40 -76.29 52.95
C MET A 1 27.45 -76.05 51.79
N MET A 2 26.94 -74.82 51.63
CA MET A 2 26.10 -74.46 50.49
C MET A 2 26.97 -74.38 49.22
N ASN A 3 26.52 -75.08 48.17
CA ASN A 3 27.25 -75.28 46.94
C ASN A 3 27.32 -73.95 46.14
N LYS A 4 28.47 -73.27 46.12
CA LYS A 4 28.68 -71.96 45.46
C LYS A 4 28.75 -72.03 43.91
N LYS A 5 28.46 -73.19 43.31
CA LYS A 5 28.63 -73.42 41.85
C LYS A 5 27.54 -72.79 40.96
N GLY A 6 26.56 -72.06 41.53
CA GLY A 6 25.53 -71.33 40.78
C GLY A 6 25.55 -69.81 40.94
N SER A 7 26.33 -69.25 41.89
CA SER A 7 26.27 -67.81 42.20
C SER A 7 26.85 -66.93 41.09
N ALA A 8 27.88 -67.42 40.38
CA ALA A 8 28.47 -66.71 39.24
C ALA A 8 27.51 -66.62 38.05
N SER A 9 26.76 -67.71 37.77
CA SER A 9 25.75 -67.73 36.72
C SER A 9 24.58 -66.80 37.04
N VAL A 10 24.13 -66.78 38.30
CA VAL A 10 23.08 -65.86 38.76
C VAL A 10 23.53 -64.39 38.64
N PHE A 11 24.76 -64.08 39.05
CA PHE A 11 25.33 -62.73 38.91
C PHE A 11 25.44 -62.30 37.45
N LEU A 12 25.88 -63.20 36.56
CA LEU A 12 25.95 -62.94 35.12
C LEU A 12 24.56 -62.66 34.51
N VAL A 13 23.53 -63.41 34.91
CA VAL A 13 22.15 -63.18 34.45
C VAL A 13 21.63 -61.81 34.91
N PHE A 14 21.94 -61.38 36.14
CA PHE A 14 21.57 -60.04 36.62
C PHE A 14 22.25 -58.93 35.82
N ILE A 15 23.55 -59.06 35.54
CA ILE A 15 24.28 -58.10 34.70
C ILE A 15 23.69 -58.06 33.28
N LEU A 16 23.48 -59.23 32.67
CA LEU A 16 22.95 -59.33 31.31
C LEU A 16 21.54 -58.73 31.22
N THR A 17 20.69 -58.98 32.21
CA THR A 17 19.35 -58.40 32.31
C THR A 17 19.42 -56.88 32.47
N ALA A 18 20.30 -56.37 33.34
CA ALA A 18 20.48 -54.93 33.53
C ALA A 18 20.98 -54.24 32.25
N VAL A 19 21.90 -54.86 31.51
CA VAL A 19 22.37 -54.34 30.21
C VAL A 19 21.24 -54.33 29.19
N ILE A 20 20.44 -55.41 29.09
CA ILE A 20 19.29 -55.45 28.18
C ILE A 20 18.29 -54.32 28.52
N PHE A 21 17.94 -54.14 29.80
CA PHE A 21 17.06 -53.05 30.22
C PHE A 21 17.63 -51.68 29.87
N MET A 22 18.93 -51.46 30.10
CA MET A 22 19.59 -50.21 29.76
C MET A 22 19.59 -49.96 28.25
N THR A 23 19.87 -50.97 27.42
CA THR A 23 19.80 -50.83 25.96
C THR A 23 18.38 -50.55 25.47
N ALA A 24 17.37 -51.20 26.05
CA ALA A 24 15.97 -50.93 25.72
C ALA A 24 15.58 -49.50 26.12
N ALA A 25 16.03 -49.01 27.27
CA ALA A 25 15.81 -47.63 27.71
C ALA A 25 16.46 -46.62 26.76
N PHE A 26 17.71 -46.88 26.30
CA PHE A 26 18.36 -46.01 25.32
C PHE A 26 17.67 -46.02 23.95
N ILE A 27 17.24 -47.20 23.47
CA ILE A 27 16.47 -47.30 22.21
C ILE A 27 15.17 -46.53 22.32
N TYR A 28 14.45 -46.67 23.43
CA TYR A 28 13.20 -45.95 23.66
C TYR A 28 13.41 -44.43 23.73
N ALA A 29 14.43 -43.97 24.46
CA ALA A 29 14.76 -42.55 24.55
C ALA A 29 15.19 -41.96 23.19
N ALA A 30 16.02 -42.67 22.43
CA ALA A 30 16.45 -42.23 21.10
C ALA A 30 15.27 -42.18 20.13
N LYS A 31 14.37 -43.18 20.19
CA LYS A 31 13.14 -43.21 19.40
C LYS A 31 12.22 -42.04 19.73
N GLU A 32 12.06 -41.71 21.02
CA GLU A 32 11.23 -40.58 21.45
C GLU A 32 11.77 -39.25 20.92
N ILE A 33 13.07 -38.97 21.08
CA ILE A 33 13.71 -37.75 20.56
C ILE A 33 13.59 -37.65 19.03
N ALA A 34 13.75 -38.78 18.32
CA ALA A 34 13.61 -38.82 16.87
C ALA A 34 12.17 -38.50 16.44
N PHE A 35 11.17 -39.00 17.15
CA PHE A 35 9.78 -38.66 16.88
C PHE A 35 9.45 -37.21 17.17
N GLU A 36 9.96 -36.64 18.26
CA GLU A 36 9.78 -35.21 18.56
C GLU A 36 10.30 -34.33 17.41
N SER A 37 11.51 -34.64 16.92
CA SER A 37 12.11 -33.89 15.80
C SER A 37 11.35 -34.10 14.49
N TYR A 38 10.81 -35.30 14.27
CA TYR A 38 10.00 -35.62 13.10
C TYR A 38 8.63 -34.93 13.14
N GLU A 39 7.94 -34.95 14.27
CA GLU A 39 6.67 -34.26 14.51
C GLU A 39 6.83 -32.75 14.33
N ASP A 40 7.92 -32.18 14.84
CA ASP A 40 8.24 -30.75 14.71
C ASP A 40 8.45 -30.36 13.23
N GLY A 41 9.30 -31.12 12.52
CA GLY A 41 9.52 -30.92 11.10
C GLY A 41 8.27 -31.13 10.23
N LEU A 42 7.47 -32.14 10.55
CA LEU A 42 6.23 -32.45 9.81
C LEU A 42 5.19 -31.33 9.96
N LEU A 43 4.97 -30.84 11.19
CA LEU A 43 4.05 -29.73 11.44
C LEU A 43 4.52 -28.44 10.76
N GLY A 44 5.84 -28.19 10.77
CA GLY A 44 6.45 -27.08 10.04
C GLY A 44 6.26 -27.16 8.53
N ILE A 45 6.44 -28.34 7.92
CA ILE A 45 6.21 -28.55 6.48
C ILE A 45 4.73 -28.41 6.15
N ALA A 46 3.84 -29.05 6.91
CA ALA A 46 2.40 -28.97 6.69
C ALA A 46 1.90 -27.52 6.77
N SER A 47 2.42 -26.72 7.71
CA SER A 47 2.08 -25.30 7.82
C SER A 47 2.56 -24.49 6.60
N ARG A 48 3.77 -24.76 6.09
CA ARG A 48 4.29 -24.12 4.87
C ARG A 48 3.55 -24.55 3.61
N SER A 49 3.06 -25.79 3.55
CA SER A 49 2.24 -26.28 2.44
C SER A 49 0.96 -25.47 2.31
N VAL A 50 0.29 -25.13 3.43
CA VAL A 50 -0.87 -24.23 3.41
C VAL A 50 -0.51 -22.86 2.83
N LEU A 51 0.63 -22.29 3.22
CA LEU A 51 1.09 -21.02 2.65
C LEU A 51 1.50 -21.13 1.17
N SER A 52 1.64 -22.32 0.60
CA SER A 52 1.90 -22.44 -0.84
C SER A 52 0.67 -22.16 -1.70
N GLU A 53 -0.52 -22.09 -1.10
CA GLU A 53 -1.80 -21.82 -1.75
C GLU A 53 -2.11 -20.32 -1.90
N PHE A 54 -1.07 -19.48 -1.95
CA PHE A 54 -1.24 -18.03 -2.13
C PHE A 54 -1.92 -17.67 -3.45
N HIS A 55 -2.63 -16.55 -3.44
CA HIS A 55 -3.33 -16.03 -4.60
C HIS A 55 -2.34 -15.47 -5.63
N THR A 56 -2.06 -16.24 -6.69
CA THR A 56 -1.04 -15.92 -7.69
C THR A 56 -1.26 -14.56 -8.37
N GLU A 57 -2.49 -14.25 -8.79
CA GLU A 57 -2.81 -12.96 -9.42
C GLU A 57 -2.63 -11.76 -8.48
N LEU A 58 -2.83 -11.94 -7.16
CA LEU A 58 -2.64 -10.87 -6.18
C LEU A 58 -1.14 -10.57 -6.02
N LYS A 59 -0.34 -11.64 -5.95
CA LYS A 59 1.13 -11.55 -5.93
C LYS A 59 1.67 -10.92 -7.20
N ASP A 60 1.23 -11.37 -8.37
CA ASP A 60 1.86 -10.94 -9.63
C ASP A 60 1.52 -9.49 -9.98
N ARG A 61 0.30 -9.02 -9.65
CA ARG A 61 -0.13 -7.65 -9.94
C ARG A 61 0.24 -6.64 -8.85
N TYR A 62 0.24 -7.06 -7.60
CA TYR A 62 0.38 -6.16 -6.44
C TYR A 62 1.53 -6.54 -5.50
N GLY A 63 2.26 -7.62 -5.77
CA GLY A 63 3.37 -8.05 -4.92
C GLY A 63 2.96 -8.61 -3.54
N ILE A 64 1.66 -8.82 -3.30
CA ILE A 64 1.13 -9.20 -2.00
C ILE A 64 0.94 -10.72 -1.91
N PHE A 65 1.50 -11.32 -0.87
CA PHE A 65 1.28 -12.73 -0.56
C PHE A 65 0.15 -12.87 0.46
N ALA A 66 -0.93 -13.51 0.02
CA ALA A 66 -2.02 -13.90 0.90
C ALA A 66 -2.76 -15.09 0.31
N PHE A 67 -3.41 -15.87 1.17
CA PHE A 67 -4.23 -17.01 0.78
C PHE A 67 -5.62 -16.90 1.41
N GLU A 68 -6.62 -17.46 0.74
CA GLU A 68 -7.98 -17.53 1.25
C GLU A 68 -8.18 -18.84 1.99
N SER A 69 -8.44 -18.78 3.30
CA SER A 69 -8.81 -19.97 4.05
C SER A 69 -9.52 -19.61 5.36
N HIS A 70 -10.35 -20.52 5.83
CA HIS A 70 -10.98 -20.44 7.14
C HIS A 70 -10.31 -21.40 8.13
N GLY A 71 -10.51 -21.12 9.43
CA GLY A 71 -9.89 -21.90 10.52
C GLY A 71 -10.08 -23.41 10.36
N SER A 72 -11.32 -23.82 10.09
CA SER A 72 -11.69 -25.22 9.91
C SER A 72 -11.03 -25.88 8.71
N ASP A 73 -10.86 -25.13 7.62
CA ASP A 73 -10.38 -25.66 6.35
C ASP A 73 -8.86 -25.88 6.46
N THR A 74 -8.14 -24.88 6.94
CA THR A 74 -6.70 -25.02 7.25
C THR A 74 -6.43 -26.09 8.31
N GLU A 75 -7.27 -26.21 9.34
CA GLU A 75 -7.17 -27.30 10.32
C GLU A 75 -7.34 -28.68 9.67
N ALA A 76 -8.25 -28.81 8.71
CA ALA A 76 -8.48 -30.04 7.97
C ALA A 76 -7.31 -30.37 7.03
N ASP A 77 -6.77 -29.38 6.32
CA ASP A 77 -5.65 -29.55 5.40
C ASP A 77 -4.38 -29.99 6.13
N ILE A 78 -4.02 -29.28 7.22
CA ILE A 78 -2.87 -29.65 8.05
C ILE A 78 -3.08 -31.04 8.66
N ARG A 79 -4.29 -31.34 9.14
CA ARG A 79 -4.60 -32.68 9.65
C ARG A 79 -4.46 -33.75 8.56
N GLY A 80 -4.82 -33.46 7.31
CA GLY A 80 -4.59 -34.33 6.16
C GLY A 80 -3.11 -34.60 5.96
N TYR A 81 -2.30 -33.56 5.79
CA TYR A 81 -0.85 -33.65 5.59
C TYR A 81 -0.14 -34.42 6.72
N VAL A 82 -0.53 -34.14 7.97
CA VAL A 82 0.06 -34.78 9.16
C VAL A 82 -0.36 -36.25 9.23
N ASN A 83 -1.64 -36.57 9.09
CA ASN A 83 -2.12 -37.94 9.24
C ASN A 83 -1.56 -38.87 8.16
N GLU A 84 -1.49 -38.44 6.89
CA GLU A 84 -0.89 -39.25 5.82
C GLU A 84 0.56 -39.64 6.15
N SER A 85 1.31 -38.71 6.76
CA SER A 85 2.70 -38.92 7.14
C SER A 85 2.84 -39.75 8.42
N LEU A 86 1.96 -39.58 9.41
CA LEU A 86 1.97 -40.36 10.66
C LEU A 86 1.47 -41.80 10.48
N LEU A 87 0.58 -42.06 9.52
CA LEU A 87 0.04 -43.40 9.23
C LEU A 87 1.12 -44.40 8.80
N VAL A 88 2.25 -43.92 8.26
CA VAL A 88 3.40 -44.76 7.90
C VAL A 88 3.94 -45.54 9.13
N ASN A 89 3.78 -44.99 10.34
CA ASN A 89 4.31 -45.58 11.57
C ASN A 89 3.25 -46.07 12.57
N GLY A 90 1.99 -45.63 12.50
CA GLY A 90 0.86 -46.13 13.32
C GLY A 90 0.95 -45.93 14.84
N GLU A 91 2.08 -45.44 15.37
CA GLU A 91 2.35 -45.25 16.80
C GLU A 91 1.99 -43.84 17.31
N ARG A 92 1.74 -42.90 16.40
CA ARG A 92 1.49 -41.48 16.70
C ARG A 92 0.16 -41.04 16.12
N ARG A 93 -0.59 -40.25 16.90
CA ARG A 93 -1.88 -39.71 16.48
C ARG A 93 -1.97 -38.22 16.80
N LEU A 94 -2.39 -37.45 15.80
CA LEU A 94 -2.81 -36.06 16.01
C LEU A 94 -4.17 -36.05 16.72
N GLU A 95 -4.17 -35.59 17.97
CA GLU A 95 -5.35 -35.51 18.83
C GLU A 95 -6.13 -34.24 18.54
N GLU A 96 -5.45 -33.10 18.59
CA GLU A 96 -6.05 -31.78 18.45
C GLU A 96 -5.24 -30.91 17.49
N ILE A 97 -5.94 -30.05 16.75
CA ILE A 97 -5.34 -28.95 15.99
C ILE A 97 -6.29 -27.76 16.09
N LYS A 98 -5.71 -26.57 16.29
CA LYS A 98 -6.42 -25.29 16.35
C LYS A 98 -5.64 -24.24 15.58
N VAL A 99 -6.31 -23.53 14.69
CA VAL A 99 -5.71 -22.47 13.86
C VAL A 99 -6.36 -21.12 14.16
N LYS A 100 -5.54 -20.06 14.18
CA LYS A 100 -5.97 -18.69 14.41
C LYS A 100 -5.36 -17.74 13.39
N PHE A 101 -6.23 -16.90 12.82
CA PHE A 101 -5.89 -15.96 11.75
C PHE A 101 -5.90 -14.49 12.16
N GLY A 102 -6.59 -14.13 13.25
CA GLY A 102 -7.00 -12.74 13.50
C GLY A 102 -5.90 -11.68 13.34
N ASP A 103 -4.67 -12.01 13.78
CA ASP A 103 -3.52 -11.09 13.74
C ASP A 103 -2.84 -10.99 12.35
N TYR A 104 -3.21 -11.86 11.40
CA TYR A 104 -2.62 -11.96 10.06
C TYR A 104 -3.63 -11.69 8.94
N SER A 105 -4.83 -11.20 9.27
CA SER A 105 -5.82 -10.86 8.25
C SER A 105 -5.30 -9.71 7.40
N LEU A 106 -5.34 -9.88 6.08
CA LEU A 106 -4.94 -8.84 5.12
C LEU A 106 -5.89 -7.62 5.18
N GLY A 107 -7.08 -7.78 5.75
CA GLY A 107 -8.00 -6.67 5.99
C GLY A 107 -7.55 -5.73 7.12
N ASN A 108 -6.52 -6.08 7.90
CA ASN A 108 -5.92 -5.19 8.88
C ASN A 108 -4.93 -4.24 8.19
N PRO A 109 -5.10 -2.90 8.31
CA PRO A 109 -4.20 -1.92 7.69
C PRO A 109 -2.71 -2.14 7.99
N GLU A 110 -2.38 -2.52 9.22
CA GLU A 110 -0.98 -2.72 9.62
C GLU A 110 -0.36 -3.94 8.94
N VAL A 111 -1.09 -5.06 8.88
CA VAL A 111 -0.64 -6.28 8.18
C VAL A 111 -0.50 -6.00 6.69
N PHE A 112 -1.46 -5.28 6.11
CA PHE A 112 -1.42 -4.87 4.71
C PHE A 112 -0.23 -3.96 4.40
N LYS A 113 0.06 -2.99 5.28
CA LYS A 113 1.21 -2.11 5.19
C LYS A 113 2.52 -2.90 5.27
N GLU A 114 2.64 -3.86 6.18
CA GLU A 114 3.83 -4.72 6.27
C GLU A 114 4.10 -5.45 4.95
N GLN A 115 3.07 -6.02 4.31
CA GLN A 115 3.20 -6.68 3.00
C GLN A 115 3.70 -5.72 1.91
N ILE A 116 3.14 -4.51 1.84
CA ILE A 116 3.60 -3.48 0.89
C ILE A 116 5.07 -3.14 1.15
N LEU A 117 5.45 -2.90 2.40
CA LEU A 117 6.80 -2.51 2.76
C LEU A 117 7.82 -3.61 2.47
N ASP A 118 7.47 -4.87 2.74
CA ASP A 118 8.33 -6.01 2.44
C ASP A 118 8.52 -6.17 0.94
N TYR A 119 7.45 -6.10 0.15
CA TYR A 119 7.53 -6.09 -1.31
C TYR A 119 8.44 -4.95 -1.83
N MET A 120 8.25 -3.73 -1.33
CA MET A 120 9.05 -2.57 -1.77
C MET A 120 10.53 -2.67 -1.41
N LYS A 121 10.91 -3.42 -0.36
CA LYS A 121 12.33 -3.71 -0.07
C LYS A 121 12.96 -4.54 -1.19
N PHE A 122 12.22 -5.51 -1.75
CA PHE A 122 12.70 -6.32 -2.86
C PHE A 122 12.79 -5.52 -4.15
N VAL A 123 11.71 -4.80 -4.52
CA VAL A 123 11.66 -4.01 -5.77
C VAL A 123 12.75 -2.96 -5.83
N ILE A 124 13.00 -2.21 -4.75
CA ILE A 124 14.07 -1.20 -4.73
C ILE A 124 15.45 -1.85 -4.87
N THR A 125 15.60 -3.05 -4.32
CA THR A 125 16.85 -3.80 -4.50
C THR A 125 17.01 -4.20 -5.97
N GLU A 126 15.96 -4.66 -6.64
CA GLU A 126 16.00 -5.01 -8.07
C GLU A 126 16.20 -3.80 -9.00
N ASP A 127 15.47 -2.69 -8.79
CA ASP A 127 15.62 -1.42 -9.54
C ASP A 127 17.07 -0.90 -9.53
N LEU A 128 17.80 -1.11 -8.43
CA LEU A 128 19.22 -0.75 -8.34
C LEU A 128 20.11 -1.58 -9.28
N PHE A 129 19.63 -2.73 -9.76
CA PHE A 129 20.35 -3.68 -10.60
C PHE A 129 19.78 -3.82 -12.03
N SER A 130 18.59 -3.29 -12.34
CA SER A 130 18.00 -3.32 -13.68
C SER A 130 17.89 -1.94 -14.33
N GLN A 131 18.36 -1.81 -15.57
CA GLN A 131 18.06 -0.67 -16.44
C GLN A 131 16.76 -0.92 -17.20
N GLU A 132 15.87 0.08 -17.18
CA GLU A 132 14.48 0.04 -17.68
C GLU A 132 14.36 -0.31 -19.17
N VAL A 133 13.27 -1.01 -19.50
CA VAL A 133 12.76 -1.21 -20.86
C VAL A 133 11.46 -0.42 -21.00
N GLU A 134 11.41 0.46 -22.00
CA GLU A 134 10.19 1.18 -22.40
C GLU A 134 9.24 0.26 -23.15
N GLU A 135 7.95 0.25 -22.78
CA GLU A 135 6.89 -0.46 -23.50
C GLU A 135 6.10 0.44 -24.47
N GLU A 136 5.77 -0.14 -25.64
CA GLU A 136 5.14 0.49 -26.80
C GLU A 136 3.62 0.67 -26.71
N GLU A 137 3.15 1.53 -27.62
CA GLU A 137 1.90 2.29 -27.60
C GLU A 137 0.63 1.51 -27.99
N SER A 138 -0.51 1.85 -27.36
CA SER A 138 -1.81 1.76 -28.03
C SER A 138 -2.75 2.88 -27.57
N GLN A 139 -3.40 3.55 -28.53
CA GLN A 139 -4.33 4.64 -28.27
C GLN A 139 -5.76 4.11 -28.15
N GLY A 140 -6.32 4.19 -26.94
CA GLY A 140 -7.74 3.98 -26.70
C GLY A 140 -8.20 4.74 -25.47
N HIS A 141 -8.80 5.91 -25.65
CA HIS A 141 -9.43 6.64 -24.55
C HIS A 141 -10.75 5.91 -24.20
N ARG A 142 -10.81 5.24 -23.05
CA ARG A 142 -12.03 4.59 -22.57
C ARG A 142 -12.92 5.65 -21.90
N LYS A 143 -14.24 5.41 -21.93
CA LYS A 143 -15.23 6.36 -21.38
C LYS A 143 -15.16 6.37 -19.85
N SER A 144 -15.27 7.56 -19.27
CA SER A 144 -15.34 7.80 -17.81
C SER A 144 -16.32 6.85 -17.11
N ARG A 145 -15.86 6.18 -16.04
CA ARG A 145 -16.60 5.15 -15.29
C ARG A 145 -17.06 5.66 -13.94
N THR A 146 -18.10 5.03 -13.41
CA THR A 146 -18.61 5.30 -12.06
C THR A 146 -19.05 4.00 -11.42
N LEU A 147 -18.53 3.69 -10.24
CA LEU A 147 -18.94 2.54 -9.45
C LEU A 147 -20.33 2.80 -8.86
N ARG A 148 -21.30 1.98 -9.25
CA ARG A 148 -22.71 2.10 -8.86
C ARG A 148 -23.27 0.87 -8.16
N ASN A 149 -22.53 -0.23 -8.14
CA ASN A 149 -22.99 -1.47 -7.52
C ASN A 149 -22.94 -1.32 -5.99
N GLU A 150 -24.12 -1.23 -5.37
CA GLU A 150 -24.30 -1.10 -3.92
C GLU A 150 -23.63 -2.23 -3.12
N GLN A 151 -23.70 -3.49 -3.58
CA GLN A 151 -23.09 -4.61 -2.87
C GLN A 151 -21.55 -4.49 -2.84
N ILE A 152 -20.95 -4.08 -3.97
CA ILE A 152 -19.52 -3.83 -4.04
C ILE A 152 -19.16 -2.66 -3.11
N ILE A 153 -19.91 -1.56 -3.20
CA ILE A 153 -19.70 -0.34 -2.40
C ILE A 153 -19.80 -0.63 -0.89
N GLN A 154 -20.76 -1.45 -0.46
CA GLN A 154 -20.94 -1.82 0.94
C GLN A 154 -19.85 -2.78 1.43
N GLY A 155 -19.24 -3.55 0.53
CA GLY A 155 -18.14 -4.45 0.83
C GLY A 155 -16.75 -3.79 0.81
N LEU A 156 -16.65 -2.49 0.49
CA LEU A 156 -15.38 -1.79 0.41
C LEU A 156 -14.76 -1.57 1.81
N PRO A 157 -13.49 -1.98 2.03
CA PRO A 157 -12.71 -1.61 3.21
C PRO A 157 -12.87 -0.14 3.65
N SER A 158 -12.73 0.85 2.77
CA SER A 158 -12.74 2.27 3.18
C SER A 158 -14.12 2.81 3.56
N ARG A 159 -15.19 2.06 3.32
CA ARG A 159 -16.58 2.52 3.49
C ARG A 159 -16.89 3.12 4.88
N PRO A 160 -16.43 2.53 6.00
CA PRO A 160 -16.69 3.06 7.34
C PRO A 160 -16.04 4.44 7.59
N MET A 161 -14.97 4.78 6.87
CA MET A 161 -14.19 6.01 7.07
C MET A 161 -14.65 7.17 6.19
N LYS A 162 -15.56 6.93 5.24
CA LYS A 162 -15.95 7.92 4.23
C LYS A 162 -16.58 9.21 4.80
N GLU A 163 -17.25 9.12 5.94
CA GLU A 163 -17.86 10.29 6.61
C GLU A 163 -16.85 11.12 7.41
N GLN A 164 -15.69 10.53 7.74
CA GLN A 164 -14.64 11.15 8.54
C GLN A 164 -13.47 11.67 7.68
N SER A 165 -13.38 11.23 6.42
CA SER A 165 -12.31 11.68 5.52
C SER A 165 -12.54 13.11 5.04
N GLU A 166 -11.63 14.02 5.39
CA GLU A 166 -11.55 15.32 4.73
C GLU A 166 -11.16 15.13 3.26
N SER A 167 -11.91 15.73 2.34
CA SER A 167 -11.51 15.74 0.93
C SER A 167 -10.21 16.54 0.79
N PHE A 168 -9.33 16.09 -0.11
CA PHE A 168 -8.10 16.81 -0.42
C PHE A 168 -8.37 18.25 -0.89
N LEU A 169 -9.54 18.53 -1.46
CA LEU A 169 -9.99 19.90 -1.74
C LEU A 169 -10.07 20.78 -0.48
N GLU A 170 -10.61 20.26 0.63
CA GLU A 170 -10.72 21.01 1.88
C GLU A 170 -9.34 21.23 2.51
N TRP A 171 -8.47 20.24 2.43
CA TRP A 171 -7.06 20.42 2.79
C TRP A 171 -6.39 21.51 1.95
N GLY A 172 -6.59 21.50 0.63
CA GLY A 172 -6.04 22.50 -0.30
C GLY A 172 -6.47 23.94 0.01
N LYS A 173 -7.66 24.15 0.60
CA LYS A 173 -8.10 25.47 1.07
C LYS A 173 -7.34 25.94 2.31
N ASN A 174 -6.92 25.01 3.17
CA ASN A 174 -6.20 25.29 4.41
C ASN A 174 -4.68 25.40 4.22
N ILE A 175 -4.19 25.28 2.98
CA ILE A 175 -2.75 25.18 2.71
C ILE A 175 -1.97 26.43 3.11
N ALA A 176 -2.60 27.62 3.05
CA ALA A 176 -1.97 28.87 3.42
C ALA A 176 -1.57 28.91 4.91
N SER A 177 -2.35 28.27 5.80
CA SER A 177 -2.02 28.17 7.23
C SER A 177 -1.04 27.02 7.55
N GLN A 178 -0.81 26.12 6.59
CA GLN A 178 0.03 24.94 6.74
C GLN A 178 1.33 24.99 5.90
N MET A 179 1.66 26.13 5.29
CA MET A 179 2.85 26.31 4.45
C MET A 179 4.18 25.96 5.13
N GLY A 180 4.29 26.07 6.46
CA GLY A 180 5.45 25.58 7.21
C GLY A 180 5.66 24.07 7.09
N ASN A 181 4.56 23.31 6.99
CA ASN A 181 4.57 21.84 6.87
C ASN A 181 4.99 21.38 5.47
N VAL A 182 4.92 22.25 4.45
CA VAL A 182 5.36 21.90 3.08
C VAL A 182 6.85 21.58 3.03
N THR A 183 7.66 22.21 3.90
CA THR A 183 9.08 21.85 4.03
C THR A 183 9.31 20.54 4.78
N GLN A 184 8.40 20.18 5.71
CA GLN A 184 8.44 18.91 6.45
C GLN A 184 8.05 17.70 5.59
N ILE A 185 7.49 17.91 4.39
CA ILE A 185 7.27 16.84 3.40
C ILE A 185 8.59 16.12 3.08
N PHE A 186 9.71 16.84 3.08
CA PHE A 186 11.03 16.24 2.83
C PHE A 186 11.55 15.42 4.02
N ASP A 187 10.91 15.53 5.19
CA ASP A 187 11.28 14.82 6.43
C ASP A 187 10.40 13.57 6.69
N GLN A 188 9.71 13.06 5.67
CA GLN A 188 8.84 11.89 5.80
C GLN A 188 9.59 10.64 6.27
N THR A 189 8.86 9.80 7.02
CA THR A 189 9.36 8.45 7.35
C THR A 189 9.61 7.67 6.07
N LYS A 190 10.68 6.87 6.07
CA LYS A 190 11.02 5.99 4.94
C LYS A 190 9.83 5.12 4.55
N GLU A 191 9.08 4.62 5.52
CA GLU A 191 7.88 3.79 5.28
C GLU A 191 6.79 4.51 4.49
N ASN A 192 6.45 5.76 4.86
CA ASN A 192 5.41 6.51 4.15
C ASN A 192 5.84 6.81 2.70
N TYR A 193 7.13 7.15 2.49
CA TYR A 193 7.68 7.32 1.15
C TYR A 193 7.60 6.02 0.32
N LEU A 194 7.99 4.87 0.90
CA LEU A 194 7.93 3.58 0.23
C LEU A 194 6.50 3.19 -0.15
N MET A 195 5.55 3.41 0.74
CA MET A 195 4.13 3.18 0.47
C MET A 195 3.61 4.11 -0.63
N ASN A 196 3.97 5.40 -0.62
CA ASN A 196 3.54 6.31 -1.68
C ASN A 196 4.17 5.96 -3.03
N LYS A 197 5.44 5.51 -3.03
CA LYS A 197 6.09 4.99 -4.22
C LYS A 197 5.38 3.75 -4.74
N TYR A 198 5.02 2.81 -3.86
CA TYR A 198 4.19 1.64 -4.22
C TYR A 198 2.88 2.07 -4.89
N ILE A 199 2.19 3.08 -4.36
CA ILE A 199 0.95 3.59 -4.97
C ILE A 199 1.18 4.05 -6.41
N LEU A 200 2.21 4.87 -6.63
CA LEU A 200 2.52 5.42 -7.96
C LEU A 200 3.05 4.36 -8.95
N MET A 201 3.59 3.24 -8.45
CA MET A 201 4.05 2.13 -9.28
C MET A 201 2.92 1.19 -9.72
N HIS A 202 1.93 0.93 -8.85
CA HIS A 202 0.90 -0.09 -9.09
C HIS A 202 -0.47 0.45 -9.51
N PHE A 203 -0.74 1.74 -9.29
CA PHE A 203 -2.06 2.33 -9.55
C PHE A 203 -1.98 3.46 -10.56
N LYS A 204 -2.94 3.47 -11.48
CA LYS A 204 -3.00 4.44 -12.57
C LYS A 204 -3.37 5.83 -12.07
N ASN A 205 -2.68 6.87 -12.52
CA ASN A 205 -3.11 8.25 -12.40
C ASN A 205 -3.75 8.76 -13.71
N LYS A 206 -4.35 9.96 -13.68
CA LYS A 206 -5.07 10.54 -14.82
C LYS A 206 -4.25 10.65 -16.10
N ILE A 207 -2.95 10.94 -16.00
CA ILE A 207 -2.08 11.19 -17.15
C ILE A 207 -1.37 9.91 -17.63
N ASP A 208 -1.59 8.79 -16.94
CA ASP A 208 -1.03 7.52 -17.33
C ASP A 208 -1.58 7.05 -18.66
N ARG A 209 -0.75 6.25 -19.32
CA ARG A 209 -1.16 5.61 -20.56
C ARG A 209 -2.10 4.45 -20.22
N PRO A 210 -3.03 4.09 -21.11
CA PRO A 210 -3.82 2.88 -20.94
C PRO A 210 -2.88 1.67 -20.85
N SER A 211 -2.76 1.06 -19.67
CA SER A 211 -2.05 -0.21 -19.54
C SER A 211 -2.93 -1.39 -19.95
N SER A 212 -2.28 -2.49 -20.36
CA SER A 212 -2.92 -3.78 -20.65
C SER A 212 -3.62 -4.37 -19.43
N GLU A 213 -3.17 -4.02 -18.23
CA GLU A 213 -3.77 -4.51 -16.99
C GLU A 213 -5.21 -4.02 -16.79
N PRO A 214 -6.14 -4.94 -16.47
CA PRO A 214 -7.53 -4.60 -16.22
C PRO A 214 -7.65 -3.84 -14.90
N SER A 215 -8.10 -2.58 -15.01
CA SER A 215 -8.51 -1.77 -13.87
C SER A 215 -9.90 -1.18 -14.10
N PHE A 216 -10.65 -1.00 -13.02
CA PHE A 216 -11.96 -0.34 -13.05
C PHE A 216 -11.83 1.18 -13.24
N PHE A 217 -11.07 1.86 -12.38
CA PHE A 217 -10.85 3.31 -12.46
C PHE A 217 -9.71 3.63 -13.45
N GLU A 218 -9.72 4.83 -14.03
CA GLU A 218 -8.61 5.29 -14.90
C GLU A 218 -7.69 6.30 -14.20
N ASN A 219 -8.02 6.60 -12.94
CA ASN A 219 -7.36 7.59 -12.09
C ASN A 219 -7.46 7.09 -10.64
N GLU A 220 -6.89 5.90 -10.43
CA GLU A 220 -6.82 5.17 -9.18
C GLU A 220 -6.06 5.92 -8.10
N VAL A 221 -4.98 6.63 -8.45
CA VAL A 221 -4.26 7.48 -7.48
C VAL A 221 -5.16 8.61 -6.98
N GLU A 222 -5.92 9.24 -7.86
CA GLU A 222 -6.91 10.26 -7.51
C GLU A 222 -8.08 9.68 -6.71
N TYR A 223 -8.44 8.41 -6.93
CA TYR A 223 -9.38 7.69 -6.06
C TYR A 223 -8.80 7.50 -4.64
N ILE A 224 -7.52 7.16 -4.52
CA ILE A 224 -6.86 7.05 -3.21
C ILE A 224 -6.87 8.40 -2.49
N LEU A 225 -6.73 9.52 -3.20
CA LEU A 225 -6.81 10.87 -2.61
C LEU A 225 -8.25 11.30 -2.24
N GLU A 226 -9.25 10.97 -3.06
CA GLU A 226 -10.60 11.58 -2.93
C GLU A 226 -11.72 10.62 -2.51
N GLY A 227 -11.58 9.31 -2.75
CA GLY A 227 -12.56 8.28 -2.37
C GLY A 227 -13.94 8.40 -3.04
N ASP A 228 -14.04 9.16 -4.14
CA ASP A 228 -15.27 9.26 -4.92
C ASP A 228 -15.43 8.05 -5.85
N TYR A 229 -16.66 7.63 -6.10
CA TYR A 229 -16.92 6.46 -6.93
C TYR A 229 -16.92 6.79 -8.42
N SER A 230 -16.64 8.03 -8.82
CA SER A 230 -16.61 8.49 -10.20
C SER A 230 -15.20 8.94 -10.59
N ASN A 231 -14.68 8.43 -11.72
CA ASN A 231 -13.41 8.89 -12.29
C ASN A 231 -13.38 10.42 -12.39
N GLU A 232 -14.46 11.00 -12.93
CA GLU A 232 -14.55 12.44 -13.16
C GLU A 232 -14.43 13.23 -11.86
N LYS A 233 -15.17 12.83 -10.82
CA LYS A 233 -15.17 13.55 -9.54
C LYS A 233 -13.83 13.44 -8.81
N ASN A 234 -13.19 12.27 -8.85
CA ASN A 234 -11.85 12.10 -8.27
C ASN A 234 -10.85 13.04 -8.95
N TYR A 235 -10.87 13.10 -10.28
CA TYR A 235 -9.99 13.97 -11.04
C TYR A 235 -10.30 15.45 -10.78
N GLU A 236 -11.57 15.87 -10.85
CA GLU A 236 -11.97 17.27 -10.66
C GLU A 236 -11.56 17.79 -9.27
N LYS A 237 -11.77 17.00 -8.21
CA LYS A 237 -11.40 17.41 -6.85
C LYS A 237 -9.87 17.46 -6.68
N THR A 238 -9.16 16.43 -7.16
CA THR A 238 -7.68 16.40 -7.11
C THR A 238 -7.09 17.60 -7.88
N ARG A 239 -7.60 17.87 -9.08
CA ARG A 239 -7.18 19.00 -9.91
C ARG A 239 -7.47 20.34 -9.23
N ARG A 240 -8.63 20.51 -8.60
CA ARG A 240 -8.94 21.73 -7.83
C ARG A 240 -8.01 21.90 -6.65
N GLY A 241 -7.73 20.83 -5.89
CA GLY A 241 -6.76 20.88 -4.79
C GLY A 241 -5.35 21.24 -5.28
N LEU A 242 -4.92 20.69 -6.42
CA LEU A 242 -3.67 21.07 -7.09
C LEU A 242 -3.64 22.56 -7.45
N VAL A 243 -4.70 23.08 -8.06
CA VAL A 243 -4.79 24.50 -8.42
C VAL A 243 -4.76 25.40 -7.18
N LEU A 244 -5.45 25.03 -6.09
CA LEU A 244 -5.42 25.80 -4.83
C LEU A 244 -4.02 25.77 -4.18
N PHE A 245 -3.37 24.61 -4.18
CA PHE A 245 -2.00 24.47 -3.69
C PHE A 245 -1.04 25.36 -4.49
N ARG A 246 -1.07 25.25 -5.81
CA ARG A 246 -0.24 26.04 -6.71
C ARG A 246 -0.54 27.53 -6.60
N SER A 247 -1.81 27.92 -6.48
CA SER A 247 -2.21 29.32 -6.30
C SER A 247 -1.61 29.90 -5.01
N SER A 248 -1.59 29.13 -3.93
CA SER A 248 -1.01 29.57 -2.66
C SER A 248 0.51 29.81 -2.77
N LEU A 249 1.24 28.91 -3.43
CA LEU A 249 2.68 29.06 -3.69
C LEU A 249 2.97 30.24 -4.65
N ASN A 250 2.13 30.40 -5.67
CA ASN A 250 2.24 31.50 -6.64
C ASN A 250 1.95 32.86 -5.97
N ALA A 251 0.99 32.93 -5.06
CA ALA A 251 0.69 34.15 -4.29
C ALA A 251 1.87 34.57 -3.40
N ILE A 252 2.56 33.61 -2.77
CA ILE A 252 3.78 33.88 -2.00
C ILE A 252 4.86 34.48 -2.90
N TYR A 253 5.06 33.92 -4.09
CA TYR A 253 6.02 34.48 -5.05
C TYR A 253 5.66 35.91 -5.46
N LEU A 254 4.39 36.20 -5.75
CA LEU A 254 3.91 37.54 -6.07
C LEU A 254 4.14 38.54 -4.94
N TYR A 255 4.02 38.10 -3.69
CA TYR A 255 4.23 38.94 -2.52
C TYR A 255 5.72 39.20 -2.24
N VAL A 256 6.57 38.18 -2.41
CA VAL A 256 8.01 38.26 -2.11
C VAL A 256 8.79 38.98 -3.22
N ASN A 257 8.40 38.79 -4.49
CA ASN A 257 9.08 39.43 -5.62
C ASN A 257 8.77 40.95 -5.67
N PRO A 258 9.78 41.83 -5.51
CA PRO A 258 9.53 43.29 -5.44
C PRO A 258 8.95 43.86 -6.73
N GLN A 259 9.33 43.33 -7.90
CA GLN A 259 8.86 43.81 -9.19
C GLN A 259 7.38 43.46 -9.40
N LYS A 260 6.99 42.20 -9.16
CA LYS A 260 5.60 41.76 -9.29
C LYS A 260 4.68 42.40 -8.24
N ARG A 261 5.20 42.62 -7.03
CA ARG A 261 4.46 43.38 -5.99
C ARG A 261 4.25 44.84 -6.38
N ALA A 262 5.25 45.49 -6.97
CA ALA A 262 5.11 46.86 -7.46
C ALA A 262 4.14 46.95 -8.64
N GLU A 263 4.17 45.97 -9.56
CA GLU A 263 3.26 45.89 -10.70
C GLU A 263 1.79 45.74 -10.25
N THR A 264 1.52 44.84 -9.29
CA THR A 264 0.17 44.65 -8.73
C THR A 264 -0.31 45.88 -7.95
N LEU A 265 0.57 46.58 -7.23
CA LEU A 265 0.22 47.81 -6.53
C LEU A 265 -0.11 48.94 -7.51
N ALA A 266 0.69 49.12 -8.56
CA ALA A 266 0.45 50.14 -9.58
C ALA A 266 -0.87 49.90 -10.31
N ALA A 267 -1.18 48.66 -10.67
CA ALA A 267 -2.47 48.29 -11.25
C ALA A 267 -3.63 48.54 -10.27
N ALA A 268 -3.44 48.24 -8.98
CA ALA A 268 -4.46 48.48 -7.95
C ALA A 268 -4.77 49.96 -7.76
N GLU A 269 -3.75 50.84 -7.71
CA GLU A 269 -3.93 52.29 -7.58
C GLU A 269 -4.66 52.91 -8.78
N ILE A 270 -4.49 52.36 -9.98
CA ILE A 270 -5.24 52.81 -11.17
C ILE A 270 -6.73 52.45 -11.04
N LEU A 271 -7.02 51.24 -10.55
CA LEU A 271 -8.40 50.74 -10.41
C LEU A 271 -9.12 51.33 -9.19
N THR A 272 -8.40 51.57 -8.10
CA THR A 272 -8.95 52.03 -6.83
C THR A 272 -7.92 52.88 -6.09
N PRO A 273 -7.85 54.19 -6.37
CA PRO A 273 -6.83 55.06 -5.77
C PRO A 273 -6.93 55.18 -4.25
N GLY A 274 -5.79 55.32 -3.58
CA GLY A 274 -5.70 55.66 -2.16
C GLY A 274 -5.77 54.44 -1.22
N PRO A 275 -6.20 54.60 0.05
CA PRO A 275 -6.08 53.54 1.06
C PRO A 275 -6.78 52.21 0.70
N ALA A 276 -7.80 52.26 -0.16
CA ALA A 276 -8.51 51.07 -0.65
C ALA A 276 -7.69 50.25 -1.67
N ALA A 277 -6.63 50.80 -2.25
CA ALA A 277 -5.75 50.11 -3.21
C ALA A 277 -5.15 48.81 -2.62
N VAL A 278 -4.93 48.75 -1.31
CA VAL A 278 -4.40 47.54 -0.64
C VAL A 278 -5.35 46.34 -0.79
N VAL A 279 -6.66 46.57 -0.68
CA VAL A 279 -7.67 45.52 -0.86
C VAL A 279 -7.71 45.08 -2.32
N THR A 280 -7.71 46.04 -3.24
CA THR A 280 -7.66 45.76 -4.68
C THR A 280 -6.39 45.01 -5.07
N GLN A 281 -5.24 45.35 -4.48
CA GLN A 281 -3.99 44.64 -4.71
C GLN A 281 -4.07 43.18 -4.26
N ALA A 282 -4.66 42.90 -3.09
CA ALA A 282 -4.84 41.54 -2.62
C ALA A 282 -5.71 40.71 -3.59
N VAL A 283 -6.78 41.30 -4.13
CA VAL A 283 -7.63 40.65 -5.15
C VAL A 283 -6.86 40.41 -6.46
N LEU A 284 -6.03 41.36 -6.90
CA LEU A 284 -5.19 41.20 -8.09
C LEU A 284 -4.15 40.09 -7.91
N ILE A 285 -3.51 40.01 -6.72
CA ILE A 285 -2.58 38.94 -6.39
C ILE A 285 -3.28 37.58 -6.43
N GLY A 286 -4.46 37.46 -5.81
CA GLY A 286 -5.22 36.21 -5.81
C GLY A 286 -5.69 35.79 -7.21
N THR A 287 -6.13 36.75 -8.02
CA THR A 287 -6.52 36.48 -9.42
C THR A 287 -5.32 36.05 -10.26
N TRP A 288 -4.17 36.72 -10.12
CA TRP A 288 -2.97 36.39 -10.88
C TRP A 288 -2.37 35.05 -10.45
N SER A 289 -2.34 34.77 -9.14
CA SER A 289 -1.86 33.49 -8.62
C SER A 289 -2.72 32.32 -9.11
N LEU A 290 -4.04 32.50 -9.17
CA LEU A 290 -4.98 31.49 -9.68
C LEU A 290 -4.79 31.28 -11.19
N ALA A 291 -4.64 32.35 -11.97
CA ALA A 291 -4.39 32.24 -13.41
C ALA A 291 -3.08 31.49 -13.72
N GLU A 292 -2.01 31.77 -12.96
CA GLU A 292 -0.75 31.02 -13.06
C GLU A 292 -0.92 29.55 -12.65
N ALA A 293 -1.68 29.27 -11.59
CA ALA A 293 -1.95 27.92 -11.12
C ALA A 293 -2.77 27.08 -12.11
N GLU A 294 -3.73 27.71 -12.79
CA GLU A 294 -4.52 27.07 -13.84
C GLU A 294 -3.65 26.75 -15.08
N ASN A 295 -2.68 27.62 -15.39
CA ASN A 295 -1.66 27.32 -16.40
C ASN A 295 -0.75 26.16 -15.96
N ASP A 296 -0.33 26.15 -14.68
CA ASP A 296 0.47 25.07 -14.09
C ASP A 296 -0.23 23.71 -14.20
N ALA A 297 -1.53 23.63 -13.87
CA ALA A 297 -2.31 22.41 -14.01
C ALA A 297 -2.34 21.91 -15.47
N LYS A 298 -2.56 22.81 -16.44
CA LYS A 298 -2.53 22.49 -17.88
C LYS A 298 -1.16 22.01 -18.35
N LEU A 299 -0.06 22.53 -17.78
CA LEU A 299 1.29 22.07 -18.08
C LEU A 299 1.50 20.63 -17.57
N LEU A 300 1.08 20.34 -16.34
CA LEU A 300 1.19 19.01 -15.74
C LEU A 300 0.36 17.96 -16.49
N GLU A 301 -0.87 18.31 -16.89
CA GLU A 301 -1.73 17.47 -17.75
C GLU A 301 -1.07 17.14 -19.10
N ARG A 302 -0.17 18.02 -19.58
CA ARG A 302 0.62 17.84 -20.81
C ARG A 302 1.98 17.21 -20.55
N LYS A 303 2.18 16.60 -19.37
CA LYS A 303 3.43 15.96 -18.92
C LYS A 303 4.63 16.91 -18.92
N LYS A 304 4.40 18.20 -18.65
CA LYS A 304 5.47 19.22 -18.54
C LYS A 304 5.77 19.53 -17.08
N PRO A 305 7.05 19.77 -16.73
CA PRO A 305 7.43 20.05 -15.35
C PRO A 305 6.96 21.44 -14.91
N VAL A 306 6.59 21.55 -13.64
CA VAL A 306 6.23 22.80 -12.96
C VAL A 306 7.04 22.95 -11.69
N ALA A 307 7.77 24.04 -11.55
CA ALA A 307 8.56 24.31 -10.35
C ALA A 307 7.67 24.49 -9.11
N LEU A 308 8.04 23.83 -8.01
CA LEU A 308 7.34 23.95 -6.74
C LEU A 308 7.38 25.40 -6.22
N PHE A 309 8.56 26.02 -6.19
CA PHE A 309 8.73 27.44 -5.93
C PHE A 309 9.05 28.16 -7.24
N LYS A 310 8.26 29.17 -7.57
CA LYS A 310 8.43 29.94 -8.81
C LYS A 310 9.58 30.93 -8.71
N ASP A 311 10.11 31.25 -9.87
CA ASP A 311 11.07 32.31 -10.14
C ASP A 311 10.70 33.00 -11.47
N ASP A 312 11.45 34.03 -11.87
CA ASP A 312 11.17 34.79 -13.09
C ASP A 312 11.32 33.96 -14.37
N ARG A 313 11.98 32.80 -14.32
CA ARG A 313 12.18 31.91 -15.48
C ARG A 313 11.06 30.88 -15.63
N THR A 314 10.40 30.54 -14.52
CA THR A 314 9.37 29.51 -14.42
C THR A 314 7.96 30.11 -14.33
N TRP A 315 7.83 31.43 -14.18
CA TRP A 315 6.57 32.15 -14.28
C TRP A 315 6.11 32.31 -15.73
N ALA A 316 4.84 32.01 -16.03
CA ALA A 316 4.31 31.98 -17.40
C ALA A 316 3.41 33.17 -17.76
N THR A 317 2.53 33.59 -16.85
CA THR A 317 1.43 34.53 -17.13
C THR A 317 1.82 35.99 -16.94
N ASP A 318 1.12 36.90 -17.62
CA ASP A 318 1.29 38.35 -17.49
C ASP A 318 0.02 39.01 -16.91
N LEU A 319 0.20 39.99 -16.01
CA LEU A 319 -0.92 40.65 -15.31
C LEU A 319 -1.88 41.33 -16.27
N GLN A 320 -1.37 42.00 -17.31
CA GLN A 320 -2.20 42.73 -18.26
C GLN A 320 -3.14 41.81 -19.03
N SER A 321 -2.69 40.62 -19.46
CA SER A 321 -3.60 39.68 -20.14
C SER A 321 -4.69 39.14 -19.23
N ILE A 322 -4.45 39.08 -17.92
CA ILE A 322 -5.44 38.69 -16.93
C ILE A 322 -6.45 39.82 -16.72
N LEU A 323 -6.00 41.07 -16.64
CA LEU A 323 -6.87 42.25 -16.56
C LEU A 323 -7.74 42.42 -17.81
N ASP A 324 -7.17 42.14 -18.99
CA ASP A 324 -7.88 42.18 -20.28
C ASP A 324 -8.85 41.00 -20.47
N ASN A 325 -8.89 40.04 -19.52
CA ASN A 325 -9.65 38.80 -19.60
C ASN A 325 -9.39 38.03 -20.91
N LYS A 326 -8.14 38.03 -21.38
CA LYS A 326 -7.74 37.29 -22.57
C LYS A 326 -7.48 35.84 -22.18
N GLU A 327 -8.31 34.92 -22.67
CA GLU A 327 -8.00 33.49 -22.62
C GLU A 327 -6.74 33.22 -23.46
N LYS A 328 -5.60 33.16 -22.78
CA LYS A 328 -4.42 32.50 -23.30
C LYS A 328 -4.59 31.02 -22.94
N GLY A 329 -4.43 30.14 -23.93
CA GLY A 329 -4.39 28.69 -23.70
C GLY A 329 -3.22 28.30 -22.79
N CYS A 330 -2.74 27.06 -22.87
CA CYS A 330 -1.55 26.66 -22.10
C CYS A 330 -0.32 27.46 -22.59
N ILE A 331 0.29 28.24 -21.68
CA ILE A 331 1.50 29.01 -21.90
C ILE A 331 2.68 28.19 -21.38
N GLU A 332 3.57 27.86 -22.31
CA GLU A 332 4.79 27.13 -21.98
C GLU A 332 5.85 28.05 -21.41
N THR A 333 6.50 27.60 -20.33
CA THR A 333 7.68 28.28 -19.80
C THR A 333 8.91 27.84 -20.58
N LYS A 334 9.94 28.71 -20.63
CA LYS A 334 11.23 28.36 -21.25
C LYS A 334 12.07 27.42 -20.39
N SER A 335 11.60 27.08 -19.18
CA SER A 335 12.32 26.26 -18.21
C SER A 335 11.87 24.81 -18.28
N LYS A 336 12.82 23.88 -18.26
CA LYS A 336 12.55 22.43 -18.11
C LYS A 336 12.72 21.95 -16.66
N LYS A 337 12.86 22.88 -15.71
CA LYS A 337 13.02 22.54 -14.28
C LYS A 337 11.67 22.48 -13.59
N GLY A 338 11.47 21.47 -12.76
CA GLY A 338 10.30 21.37 -11.90
C GLY A 338 9.93 19.93 -11.58
N LEU A 339 8.77 19.80 -10.95
CA LEU A 339 8.12 18.55 -10.59
C LEU A 339 7.11 18.17 -11.67
N TYR A 340 6.97 16.88 -11.95
CA TYR A 340 5.96 16.31 -12.83
C TYR A 340 4.67 16.01 -12.05
N TYR A 341 3.61 15.60 -12.75
CA TYR A 341 2.32 15.35 -12.11
C TYR A 341 2.40 14.33 -10.98
N GLU A 342 3.13 13.23 -11.18
CA GLU A 342 3.37 12.19 -10.17
C GLU A 342 4.09 12.72 -8.93
N ASP A 343 5.03 13.65 -9.08
CA ASP A 343 5.71 14.29 -7.96
C ASP A 343 4.72 15.13 -7.12
N TYR A 344 3.74 15.78 -7.76
CA TYR A 344 2.67 16.48 -7.04
C TYR A 344 1.70 15.49 -6.38
N LEU A 345 1.40 14.37 -7.01
CA LEU A 345 0.60 13.30 -6.38
C LEU A 345 1.33 12.71 -5.17
N MET A 346 2.64 12.48 -5.26
CA MET A 346 3.49 12.05 -4.14
C MET A 346 3.35 13.01 -2.95
N ILE A 347 3.48 14.32 -3.20
CA ILE A 347 3.27 15.37 -2.20
C ILE A 347 1.88 15.23 -1.56
N PHE A 348 0.83 15.00 -2.34
CA PHE A 348 -0.54 14.92 -1.82
C PHE A 348 -0.82 13.63 -1.02
N LEU A 349 -0.27 12.50 -1.47
CA LEU A 349 -0.37 11.22 -0.78
C LEU A 349 0.32 11.24 0.60
N SER A 350 1.33 12.09 0.76
CA SER A 350 2.03 12.28 2.02
C SER A 350 1.23 13.00 3.10
N PHE A 351 0.21 13.76 2.70
CA PHE A 351 -0.69 14.46 3.64
C PHE A 351 -1.99 13.71 3.91
N GLN A 352 -2.26 12.64 3.17
CA GLN A 352 -3.40 11.79 3.46
C GLN A 352 -3.14 10.97 4.72
N ASP A 353 -4.22 10.75 5.48
CA ASP A 353 -4.24 9.81 6.59
C ASP A 353 -3.79 8.42 6.11
N GLU A 354 -2.85 7.82 6.85
CA GLU A 354 -2.20 6.57 6.45
C GLU A 354 -3.19 5.40 6.43
N GLU A 355 -4.04 5.29 7.45
CA GLU A 355 -5.04 4.24 7.53
C GLU A 355 -6.05 4.36 6.38
N LEU A 356 -6.61 5.56 6.16
CA LEU A 356 -7.54 5.82 5.06
C LEU A 356 -6.92 5.49 3.70
N LYS A 357 -5.65 5.85 3.50
CA LYS A 357 -4.90 5.54 2.28
C LYS A 357 -4.78 4.03 2.08
N LEU A 358 -4.38 3.28 3.11
CA LEU A 358 -4.31 1.81 3.07
C LEU A 358 -5.68 1.20 2.75
N MET A 359 -6.76 1.69 3.38
CA MET A 359 -8.12 1.20 3.10
C MET A 359 -8.53 1.44 1.65
N ARG A 360 -8.19 2.59 1.05
CA ARG A 360 -8.51 2.89 -0.36
C ARG A 360 -7.64 2.11 -1.35
N ILE A 361 -6.41 1.77 -1.00
CA ILE A 361 -5.59 0.82 -1.78
C ILE A 361 -6.28 -0.55 -1.79
N MET A 362 -6.71 -1.02 -0.62
CA MET A 362 -7.43 -2.30 -0.49
C MET A 362 -8.76 -2.31 -1.26
N ASP A 363 -9.49 -1.18 -1.29
CA ASP A 363 -10.67 -1.02 -2.14
C ASP A 363 -10.35 -1.27 -3.62
N LEU A 364 -9.30 -0.63 -4.13
CA LEU A 364 -8.89 -0.74 -5.54
C LEU A 364 -8.48 -2.17 -5.89
N ILE A 365 -7.66 -2.81 -5.06
CA ILE A 365 -7.30 -4.22 -5.22
C ILE A 365 -8.56 -5.07 -5.28
N GLN A 366 -9.46 -4.94 -4.30
CA GLN A 366 -10.69 -5.72 -4.26
C GLN A 366 -11.57 -5.48 -5.50
N ILE A 367 -11.75 -4.23 -5.93
CA ILE A 367 -12.55 -3.89 -7.11
C ILE A 367 -11.94 -4.49 -8.38
N ASN A 368 -10.62 -4.37 -8.54
CA ASN A 368 -9.93 -4.87 -9.72
C ASN A 368 -9.93 -6.40 -9.75
N MET A 369 -9.65 -7.07 -8.63
CA MET A 369 -9.68 -8.53 -8.50
C MET A 369 -11.08 -9.10 -8.76
N LYS A 370 -12.13 -8.44 -8.26
CA LYS A 370 -13.54 -8.76 -8.58
C LYS A 370 -13.88 -8.59 -10.06
N GLY A 371 -13.25 -7.62 -10.72
CA GLY A 371 -13.45 -7.35 -12.14
C GLY A 371 -12.72 -8.30 -13.08
N SER A 372 -11.56 -8.82 -12.67
CA SER A 372 -10.67 -9.58 -13.56
C SER A 372 -10.57 -11.08 -13.27
N CYS A 373 -10.61 -11.49 -11.99
CA CYS A 373 -10.19 -12.84 -11.58
C CYS A 373 -11.33 -13.60 -10.89
N ASP A 374 -11.83 -13.06 -9.78
CA ASP A 374 -12.81 -13.73 -8.92
C ASP A 374 -13.85 -12.74 -8.40
N LYS A 375 -15.12 -12.96 -8.80
CA LYS A 375 -16.25 -12.09 -8.44
C LYS A 375 -16.51 -12.05 -6.93
N ASP A 376 -16.15 -13.11 -6.22
CA ASP A 376 -16.41 -13.25 -4.78
C ASP A 376 -15.22 -12.77 -3.93
N PHE A 377 -14.08 -12.44 -4.55
CA PHE A 377 -12.86 -11.94 -3.90
C PHE A 377 -13.13 -10.85 -2.85
N LEU A 378 -12.73 -11.08 -1.62
CA LEU A 378 -12.83 -10.13 -0.52
C LEU A 378 -11.52 -10.06 0.23
N ILE A 379 -10.93 -8.87 0.36
CA ILE A 379 -9.59 -8.78 0.96
C ILE A 379 -9.58 -9.23 2.43
N ARG A 380 -10.70 -9.08 3.13
CA ARG A 380 -10.87 -9.49 4.52
C ARG A 380 -10.89 -11.00 4.75
N THR A 381 -11.11 -11.81 3.70
CA THR A 381 -11.07 -13.28 3.81
C THR A 381 -9.66 -13.83 3.60
N LEU A 382 -8.73 -12.97 3.16
CA LEU A 382 -7.34 -13.32 2.93
C LEU A 382 -6.49 -13.16 4.19
N ASN A 383 -5.51 -14.05 4.32
CA ASN A 383 -4.57 -14.06 5.44
C ASN A 383 -3.14 -14.16 4.93
N CYS A 384 -2.21 -13.50 5.63
CA CYS A 384 -0.77 -13.54 5.36
C CYS A 384 -0.01 -14.57 6.21
N GLY A 385 -0.73 -15.28 7.06
CA GLY A 385 -0.16 -16.20 8.03
C GLY A 385 -1.21 -16.72 9.00
N PHE A 386 -0.77 -17.54 9.95
CA PHE A 386 -1.61 -18.06 11.02
C PHE A 386 -0.77 -18.57 12.18
N GLN A 387 -1.41 -18.66 13.34
CA GLN A 387 -0.92 -19.39 14.49
C GLN A 387 -1.62 -20.75 14.56
N MET A 388 -0.84 -21.80 14.81
CA MET A 388 -1.34 -23.16 15.01
C MET A 388 -0.96 -23.66 16.38
N LYS A 389 -1.88 -24.39 17.02
CA LYS A 389 -1.59 -25.27 18.15
C LYS A 389 -2.01 -26.69 17.81
N ALA A 390 -1.15 -27.66 18.08
CA ALA A 390 -1.40 -29.07 17.82
C ALA A 390 -1.06 -29.92 19.04
N VAL A 391 -1.79 -31.02 19.23
CA VAL A 391 -1.50 -32.01 20.28
C VAL A 391 -1.28 -33.36 19.62
N ILE A 392 -0.08 -33.92 19.77
CA ILE A 392 0.27 -35.26 19.28
C ILE A 392 0.67 -36.09 20.49
N ASN A 393 -0.08 -37.17 20.74
CA ASN A 393 0.14 -38.07 21.88
C ASN A 393 0.33 -37.33 23.22
N GLY A 394 -0.54 -36.36 23.53
CA GLY A 394 -0.48 -35.56 24.76
C GLY A 394 0.62 -34.50 24.83
N ARG A 395 1.45 -34.33 23.79
CA ARG A 395 2.44 -33.26 23.70
C ARG A 395 1.90 -32.09 22.87
N GLU A 396 2.04 -30.89 23.42
CA GLU A 396 1.63 -29.65 22.76
C GLU A 396 2.75 -29.10 21.85
N TYR A 397 2.34 -28.65 20.67
CA TYR A 397 3.16 -27.93 19.71
C TYR A 397 2.47 -26.60 19.36
N ALA A 398 3.26 -25.55 19.15
CA ALA A 398 2.75 -24.24 18.75
C ALA A 398 3.65 -23.62 17.69
N TYR A 399 3.05 -23.14 16.60
CA TYR A 399 3.75 -22.50 15.49
C TYR A 399 3.09 -21.20 15.12
N GLU A 400 3.92 -20.30 14.62
CA GLU A 400 3.52 -19.11 13.91
C GLU A 400 4.16 -19.18 12.52
N THR A 401 3.34 -19.14 11.48
CA THR A 401 3.81 -19.20 10.09
C THR A 401 3.20 -18.02 9.33
N ARG A 402 4.04 -17.27 8.63
CA ARG A 402 3.64 -16.13 7.77
C ARG A 402 4.58 -16.03 6.57
N TYR A 403 4.16 -15.31 5.54
CA TYR A 403 5.00 -14.99 4.38
C TYR A 403 6.22 -14.16 4.75
#